data_AF-I0A0H8-F1
#
_entry.id   AF-I0A0H8-F1
#
_cell.length_a   1.000
_cell.length_b   1.000
_cell.length_c   1.000
_cell.angle_alpha   90.00
_cell.angle_beta   90.00
_cell.angle_gamma   90.00
#
_symmetry.space_group_name_H-M   'P 1'
#
loop_
_entity.id
_entity.type
_entity.pdbx_description
1 polymer ?
#
loop_
_entity_poly.entity_id
_entity_poly.type
_entity_poly.pdbx_seq_one_letter_code
_entity_poly.pdbx_strand_id
1 'polypeptide(L)' 'MYCGRPLGGTPNGSYVEIKRLSKTKKRPNRIFGGVVCPECLAKIIKNEARKLVATS' A
#
# COMPACT_ATOMS: atom_id res chain seq x y z
N MET A 1 -12.15 -1.24 -6.10
CA MET A 1 -12.63 -1.15 -4.71
C MET A 1 -11.59 -1.78 -3.80
N TYR A 2 -11.16 -1.09 -2.73
CA TYR A 2 -10.15 -1.60 -1.81
C TYR A 2 -10.61 -2.93 -1.21
N CYS A 3 -9.80 -3.98 -1.34
CA CYS A 3 -10.22 -5.36 -1.13
C CYS A 3 -10.44 -5.76 0.33
N GLY A 4 -10.20 -4.86 1.30
CA GLY A 4 -10.36 -5.15 2.74
C GLY A 4 -9.44 -6.25 3.30
N ARG A 5 -8.55 -6.83 2.50
CA ARG A 5 -7.64 -7.90 2.92
C ARG A 5 -6.59 -7.40 3.91
N PRO A 6 -6.17 -8.25 4.88
CA PRO A 6 -5.03 -7.96 5.75
C PRO A 6 -3.77 -7.60 4.93
N LEU A 7 -3.08 -6.55 5.36
CA LEU A 7 -1.87 -6.07 4.67
C LEU A 7 -0.63 -6.69 5.30
N GLY A 8 0.04 -7.55 4.56
CA GLY A 8 1.34 -8.09 4.95
C GLY A 8 2.41 -7.00 5.01
N GLY A 9 3.25 -7.06 6.05
CA GLY A 9 4.34 -6.09 6.28
C GLY A 9 3.90 -4.76 6.91
N THR A 10 2.63 -4.65 7.32
CA THR A 10 2.13 -3.56 8.16
C THR A 10 2.07 -4.03 9.61
N PRO A 11 2.59 -3.26 10.57
CA PRO A 11 2.57 -3.68 11.97
C PRO A 11 1.14 -3.73 12.50
N ASN A 12 0.85 -4.79 13.24
CA ASN A 12 -0.37 -4.92 14.04
C ASN A 12 0.01 -4.72 15.51
N GLY A 13 -0.69 -3.83 16.21
CA GLY A 13 -0.41 -3.53 17.61
C GLY A 13 -1.16 -2.29 18.07
N SER A 14 -0.98 -1.93 19.35
CA SER A 14 -1.52 -0.69 19.90
C SER A 14 -0.83 0.52 19.29
N TYR A 15 -1.51 1.68 19.35
CA TYR A 15 -0.95 2.94 18.86
C TYR A 15 0.41 3.26 19.47
N VAL A 16 0.60 2.99 20.77
CA VAL A 16 1.84 3.28 21.50
C VAL A 16 2.99 2.41 20.98
N GLU A 17 2.75 1.12 20.76
CA GLU A 17 3.75 0.19 20.22
C GLU A 17 4.15 0.59 18.80
N ILE A 18 3.16 0.85 17.93
CA ILE A 18 3.41 1.26 16.55
C ILE A 18 4.17 2.59 16.52
N LYS A 19 3.82 3.55 17.38
CA LYS A 19 4.50 4.86 17.45
C LYS A 19 5.99 4.73 17.80
N ARG A 20 6.36 3.75 18.62
CA ARG A 20 7.76 3.47 19.02
C ARG A 20 8.59 2.78 17.92
N LEU A 21 7.96 2.21 16.89
CA LEU A 21 8.68 1.58 15.78
C LEU A 21 9.44 2.62 14.93
N SER A 22 10.56 2.18 14.36
CA SER A 22 11.30 2.96 13.35
C SER A 22 10.46 3.16 12.08
N LYS A 23 10.78 4.20 11.29
CA LYS A 23 10.01 4.57 10.08
C LYS A 23 9.88 3.40 9.09
N THR A 24 10.91 2.57 8.95
CA THR A 24 10.93 1.39 8.06
C THR A 24 10.11 0.22 8.58
N LYS A 25 9.95 0.08 9.90
CA LYS A 25 9.13 -0.97 10.52
C LYS A 25 7.63 -0.60 10.54
N LYS A 26 7.30 0.69 10.37
CA LYS A 26 5.91 1.18 10.34
C LYS A 26 5.19 0.92 9.02
N ARG A 27 5.93 0.84 7.91
CA ARG A 27 5.35 0.69 6.57
C ARG A 27 6.32 -0.01 5.61
N PRO A 28 5.82 -0.84 4.69
CA PRO A 28 6.62 -1.32 3.56
C PRO A 28 7.15 -0.17 2.70
N ASN A 29 8.32 -0.35 2.07
CA ASN A 29 8.98 0.67 1.26
C ASN A 29 8.33 0.95 -0.11
N ARG A 30 7.26 0.24 -0.48
CA ARG A 30 6.55 0.46 -1.75
C ARG A 30 5.56 1.62 -1.67
N ILE A 31 5.21 2.19 -2.82
CA ILE A 31 4.16 3.21 -2.93
C ILE A 31 2.84 2.65 -2.37
N PHE A 32 2.12 3.46 -1.58
CA PHE A 32 0.90 3.06 -0.86
C PHE A 32 1.06 1.79 0.01
N GLY A 33 2.28 1.51 0.48
CA GLY A 33 2.58 0.43 1.42
C GLY A 33 1.84 0.61 2.74
N GLY A 34 1.10 -0.41 3.15
CA GLY A 34 0.27 -0.38 4.35
C GLY A 34 -1.07 0.34 4.22
N VAL A 35 -1.44 0.74 3.00
CA VAL A 35 -2.79 1.27 2.70
C VAL A 35 -3.48 0.39 1.66
N VAL A 36 -2.75 0.00 0.61
CA VAL A 36 -3.28 -0.79 -0.51
C VAL A 36 -2.50 -2.09 -0.62
N CYS A 37 -3.18 -3.22 -0.84
CA CYS A 37 -2.50 -4.49 -1.07
C CYS A 37 -1.70 -4.46 -2.39
N PRO A 38 -0.64 -5.28 -2.53
CA PRO A 38 0.20 -5.24 -3.74
C PRO A 38 -0.58 -5.52 -5.03
N GLU A 39 -1.58 -6.40 -4.99
CA GLU A 39 -2.39 -6.77 -6.14
C GLU A 39 -3.31 -5.63 -6.62
N CYS A 40 -4.01 -4.98 -5.69
CA CYS A 40 -4.87 -3.84 -6.01
C CYS A 40 -4.04 -2.67 -6.54
N LEU A 41 -2.87 -2.42 -5.94
CA LEU A 41 -1.96 -1.39 -6.41
C LEU A 41 -1.48 -1.67 -7.85
N ALA A 42 -1.11 -2.91 -8.16
CA ALA A 42 -0.71 -3.29 -9.52
C ALA A 42 -1.83 -3.05 -10.56
N LYS A 43 -3.09 -3.35 -10.21
CA LYS A 43 -4.25 -3.09 -11.08
C LYS A 43 -4.45 -1.59 -11.32
N ILE A 44 -4.35 -0.78 -10.27
CA ILE A 44 -4.49 0.68 -10.37
C ILE A 44 -3.40 1.25 -11.28
N ILE A 45 -2.13 0.92 -11.02
CA ILE A 45 -1.00 1.41 -11.81
C ILE A 45 -1.16 1.02 -13.29
N LYS A 46 -1.51 -0.24 -13.59
CA LYS A 46 -1.72 -0.69 -14.97
C LYS A 46 -2.88 0.06 -15.65
N ASN A 47 -3.97 0.28 -14.94
CA ASN A 47 -5.14 0.98 -15.50
C ASN A 47 -4.81 2.44 -15.79
N GLU A 48 -4.16 3.14 -14.85
CA GLU A 48 -3.75 4.53 -15.06
C GLU A 48 -2.70 4.65 -16.17
N ALA A 49 -1.71 3.76 -16.23
CA ALA A 49 -0.73 3.74 -17.31
C ALA A 49 -1.38 3.57 -18.69
N ARG A 50 -2.38 2.68 -18.82
CA ARG A 50 -3.12 2.49 -20.09
C ARG A 50 -3.93 3.72 -20.48
N LYS A 51 -4.57 4.40 -19.51
CA LYS A 51 -5.30 5.64 -19.77
C LYS A 51 -4.36 6.73 -20.27
N LEU A 52 -3.21 6.90 -19.61
CA LEU A 52 -2.20 7.88 -20.00
C LEU A 52 -1.77 7.70 -21.45
N VAL A 53 -1.45 6.46 -21.86
CA VAL A 53 -1.06 6.14 -23.24
C VAL A 53 -2.21 6.36 -24.24
N ALA A 54 -3.46 6.07 -23.86
CA ALA A 54 -4.61 6.23 -24.76
C ALA A 54 -5.01 7.70 -24.99
N THR A 55 -4.60 8.62 -24.10
CA THR A 55 -4.84 10.07 -24.21
C THR A 55 -3.64 10.84 -24.78
N SER A 56 -2.58 10.14 -25.22
CA SER A 56 -1.36 10.73 -25.79
C SER A 56 -1.43 10.84 -27.30
#